data_AF-A0A2E6V883-F1
#
_entry.id   AF-A0A2E6V883-F1
#
_cell.length_a   1.000
_cell.length_b   1.000
_cell.length_c   1.000
_cell.angle_alpha   90.00
_cell.angle_beta   90.00
_cell.angle_gamma   90.00
#
_symmetry.space_group_name_H-M   'P 1'
#
loop_
_entity.id
_entity.type
_entity.pdbx_description
1 polymer ?
#
loop_
_entity_poly.entity_id
_entity_poly.type
_entity_poly.pdbx_seq_one_letter_code
_entity_poly.pdbx_strand_id
1 'polypeptide(L)'
;MKVSKLLIGAFASLTILLASCGGDTKTAKDGHVHTAGDGHDHATEQVEKPAEKTTAKNRNEKGELVDASGHLITGCPGHKEMIGSQGDMCPKCEYMVMIPITWDITGVDTVRVTALADYNPPADKLKK
;
A
#
# COMPACT_ATOMS: atom_id res chain seq x y z
N MET A 1 -23.33 21.23 -37.94
CA MET A 1 -21.97 21.28 -38.51
C MET A 1 -21.00 21.01 -37.36
N LYS A 2 -20.55 19.77 -37.11
CA LYS A 2 -19.58 18.90 -37.82
C LYS A 2 -18.12 19.39 -37.74
N VAL A 3 -17.45 18.89 -36.69
CA VAL A 3 -16.03 18.58 -36.42
C VAL A 3 -14.91 19.43 -37.05
N SER A 4 -13.97 19.82 -36.19
CA SER A 4 -12.59 20.16 -36.60
C SER A 4 -11.63 19.18 -35.95
N LYS A 5 -11.05 18.32 -36.80
CA LYS A 5 -9.87 17.47 -36.54
C LYS A 5 -8.62 18.34 -36.64
N LEU A 6 -7.62 18.08 -35.81
CA LEU A 6 -6.20 18.10 -36.21
C LEU A 6 -5.39 17.27 -35.20
N LEU A 7 -5.03 16.06 -35.65
CA LEU A 7 -3.97 15.20 -35.14
C LEU A 7 -2.62 15.69 -35.68
N ILE A 8 -1.53 15.07 -35.20
CA ILE A 8 -0.09 15.17 -35.58
C ILE A 8 0.70 15.92 -34.48
N GLY A 9 1.70 15.33 -33.81
CA GLY A 9 2.84 14.71 -34.45
C GLY A 9 3.63 13.69 -33.61
N ALA A 10 4.54 13.07 -34.35
CA ALA A 10 5.18 11.79 -34.17
C ALA A 10 6.51 11.85 -33.39
N PHE A 11 6.82 10.71 -32.74
CA PHE A 11 8.12 10.02 -32.60
C PHE A 11 9.39 10.82 -32.23
N ALA A 12 10.04 10.38 -31.14
CA ALA A 12 11.46 10.03 -31.20
C ALA A 12 11.83 9.03 -30.08
N SER A 13 12.50 7.97 -30.49
CA SER A 13 12.88 6.81 -29.69
C SER A 13 14.21 7.00 -28.96
N LEU A 14 14.44 6.11 -27.99
CA LEU A 14 15.71 5.44 -27.70
C LEU A 14 16.84 6.23 -27.00
N THR A 15 17.24 5.74 -25.82
CA THR A 15 18.61 5.23 -25.60
C THR A 15 18.69 4.34 -24.36
N ILE A 16 19.51 3.30 -24.52
CA ILE A 16 19.69 2.11 -23.68
C ILE A 16 20.85 2.34 -22.70
N LEU A 17 20.70 1.75 -21.50
CA LEU A 17 21.68 1.28 -20.50
C LEU A 17 23.13 1.82 -20.53
N LEU A 18 23.57 2.32 -19.37
CA LEU A 18 24.95 2.11 -18.90
C LEU A 18 24.93 1.45 -17.53
N ALA A 19 25.27 0.16 -17.51
CA ALA A 19 25.81 -0.52 -16.36
C ALA A 19 27.21 0.05 -16.07
N SER A 20 27.49 0.39 -14.81
CA SER A 20 28.86 0.53 -14.32
C SER A 20 28.94 -0.14 -12.95
N CYS A 21 29.31 -1.42 -12.99
CA CYS A 21 29.98 -2.09 -11.89
C CYS A 21 31.42 -1.54 -11.89
N GLY A 22 31.75 -0.77 -10.85
CA GLY A 22 33.08 -0.19 -10.67
C GLY A 22 33.37 -0.14 -9.18
N GLY A 23 33.81 -1.26 -8.63
CA GLY A 23 34.42 -1.31 -7.32
C GLY A 23 35.89 -0.91 -7.43
N ASP A 24 36.31 0.08 -6.63
CA ASP A 24 37.70 0.18 -6.17
C ASP A 24 37.78 1.04 -4.90
N THR A 25 37.87 0.32 -3.79
CA THR A 25 38.50 0.62 -2.51
C THR A 25 38.77 2.09 -2.12
N LYS A 26 38.07 2.55 -1.07
CA LYS A 26 38.55 3.54 -0.09
C LYS A 26 37.67 3.52 1.17
N THR A 27 38.20 2.84 2.18
CA THR A 27 37.94 2.94 3.63
C THR A 27 37.09 4.12 4.10
N ALA A 28 35.92 3.83 4.69
CA ALA A 28 35.40 4.56 5.84
C ALA A 28 34.26 3.79 6.55
N LYS A 29 34.60 3.13 7.65
CA LYS A 29 33.75 2.81 8.82
C LYS A 29 32.45 2.04 8.57
N ASP A 30 32.55 0.72 8.48
CA ASP A 30 31.43 -0.19 8.74
C ASP A 30 31.24 -0.40 10.24
N GLY A 31 30.14 0.14 10.74
CA GLY A 31 29.41 -0.45 11.85
C GLY A 31 28.49 -1.56 11.33
N HIS A 32 28.09 -2.45 12.23
CA HIS A 32 27.19 -3.59 12.02
C HIS A 32 27.75 -4.82 11.27
N VAL A 33 28.25 -5.75 12.08
CA VAL A 33 28.43 -7.16 11.73
C VAL A 33 27.05 -7.77 11.46
N HIS A 34 26.78 -8.12 10.20
CA HIS A 34 25.84 -9.18 9.86
C HIS A 34 26.62 -10.34 9.28
N THR A 35 26.75 -11.41 10.06
CA THR A 35 27.27 -12.70 9.61
C THR A 35 26.31 -13.24 8.54
N ALA A 36 26.84 -13.49 7.35
CA ALA A 36 26.14 -14.18 6.27
C ALA A 36 26.16 -15.69 6.48
N GLY A 37 25.07 -16.37 6.09
CA GLY A 37 25.14 -17.74 5.60
C GLY A 37 24.14 -18.72 6.20
N ASP A 38 22.90 -18.68 5.71
CA ASP A 38 22.12 -19.88 5.30
C ASP A 38 20.90 -19.33 4.55
N GLY A 39 20.81 -19.46 3.22
CA GLY A 39 20.31 -20.69 2.62
C GLY A 39 18.79 -20.62 2.59
N HIS A 40 18.23 -20.15 1.46
CA HIS A 40 16.98 -20.60 0.82
C HIS A 40 16.53 -19.55 -0.21
N ASP A 41 16.73 -19.89 -1.49
CA ASP A 41 16.12 -19.23 -2.63
C ASP A 41 14.59 -19.28 -2.49
N HIS A 42 13.99 -18.13 -2.20
CA HIS A 42 12.58 -17.92 -2.49
C HIS A 42 12.48 -16.92 -3.64
N ALA A 43 12.37 -17.48 -4.85
CA ALA A 43 11.70 -16.80 -5.94
C ALA A 43 10.24 -16.62 -5.54
N THR A 44 9.93 -15.51 -4.89
CA THR A 44 8.55 -15.07 -4.68
C THR A 44 8.31 -13.92 -5.63
N GLU A 45 7.40 -14.16 -6.56
CA GLU A 45 6.80 -13.15 -7.43
C GLU A 45 6.56 -11.86 -6.64
N GLN A 46 6.98 -10.74 -7.22
CA GLN A 46 6.64 -9.42 -6.71
C GLN A 46 5.13 -9.22 -6.85
N VAL A 47 4.37 -9.79 -5.92
CA VAL A 47 3.02 -9.32 -5.62
C VAL A 47 3.22 -7.90 -5.12
N GLU A 48 2.76 -6.95 -5.91
CA GLU A 48 2.69 -5.53 -5.60
C GLU A 48 2.05 -5.38 -4.21
N LYS A 49 2.89 -5.25 -3.18
CA LYS A 49 2.47 -4.97 -1.81
C LYS A 49 1.86 -3.57 -1.84
N PRO A 50 0.54 -3.37 -1.66
CA PRO A 50 0.02 -2.03 -1.46
C PRO A 50 0.19 -1.73 0.03
N ALA A 51 1.44 -1.60 0.47
CA ALA A 51 1.74 -0.86 1.68
C ALA A 51 1.66 0.62 1.28
N GLU A 52 0.43 1.10 1.11
CA GLU A 52 0.16 2.51 0.88
C GLU A 52 0.51 3.23 2.19
N LYS A 53 1.67 3.89 2.22
CA LYS A 53 2.03 4.84 3.27
C LYS A 53 0.96 5.93 3.26
N THR A 54 -0.08 5.75 4.06
CA THR A 54 -1.31 6.52 3.93
C THR A 54 -1.03 7.92 4.48
N THR A 55 -0.84 8.88 3.58
CA THR A 55 -0.56 10.25 4.00
C THR A 55 -1.83 10.85 4.57
N ALA A 56 -1.76 11.45 5.77
CA ALA A 56 -2.90 11.99 6.50
C ALA A 56 -3.67 13.13 5.80
N LYS A 57 -3.29 13.48 4.57
CA LYS A 57 -3.84 14.59 3.80
C LYS A 57 -5.03 14.20 2.91
N ASN A 58 -5.33 12.90 2.73
CA ASN A 58 -6.38 12.49 1.81
C ASN A 58 -7.71 12.26 2.57
N ARG A 59 -8.45 13.35 2.82
CA ARG A 59 -9.73 13.33 3.52
C ARG A 59 -10.83 14.02 2.72
N ASN A 60 -12.05 13.51 2.82
CA ASN A 60 -13.24 14.13 2.22
C ASN A 60 -13.78 15.30 3.06
N GLU A 61 -14.88 15.91 2.60
CA GLU A 61 -15.53 17.05 3.27
C GLU A 61 -16.03 16.76 4.71
N LYS A 62 -16.21 15.47 5.05
CA LYS A 62 -16.60 15.01 6.39
C LYS A 62 -15.40 14.72 7.28
N GLY A 63 -14.19 14.90 6.76
CA GLY A 63 -12.95 14.56 7.45
C GLY A 63 -12.67 13.06 7.50
N GLU A 64 -13.32 12.25 6.67
CA GLU A 64 -13.07 10.81 6.59
C GLU A 64 -11.94 10.54 5.61
N LEU A 65 -11.07 9.58 5.95
CA LEU A 65 -9.97 9.17 5.11
C LEU A 65 -10.47 8.51 3.81
N VAL A 66 -9.88 8.90 2.70
CA VAL A 66 -10.17 8.34 1.38
C VAL A 66 -8.88 7.93 0.66
N ASP A 67 -8.99 6.97 -0.26
CA ASP A 67 -7.89 6.55 -1.11
C ASP A 67 -7.61 7.55 -2.25
N ALA A 68 -6.60 7.26 -3.09
CA ALA A 68 -6.25 8.11 -4.22
C ALA A 68 -7.38 8.28 -5.26
N SER A 69 -8.35 7.36 -5.29
CA SER A 69 -9.54 7.42 -6.15
C SER A 69 -10.73 8.10 -5.47
N GLY A 70 -10.59 8.52 -4.21
CA GLY A 70 -11.67 9.11 -3.42
C GLY A 70 -12.60 8.09 -2.75
N HIS A 71 -12.28 6.79 -2.75
CA HIS A 71 -13.08 5.80 -2.03
C HIS A 71 -12.79 5.84 -0.54
N LEU A 72 -13.84 5.60 0.25
CA LEU A 72 -13.76 5.60 1.70
C LEU A 72 -12.85 4.49 2.23
N ILE A 73 -11.91 4.88 3.09
CA ILE A 73 -11.11 3.94 3.88
C ILE A 73 -11.73 3.81 5.26
N THR A 74 -12.00 2.58 5.67
CA THR A 74 -12.50 2.24 7.01
C THR A 74 -11.37 1.67 7.86
N GLY A 75 -11.54 1.70 9.17
CA GLY A 75 -10.54 1.27 10.14
C GLY A 75 -11.16 0.71 11.42
N CYS A 76 -10.31 0.07 12.21
CA CYS A 76 -10.66 -0.33 13.57
C CYS A 76 -10.14 0.69 14.58
N PRO A 77 -10.98 1.30 15.43
CA PRO A 77 -10.51 2.24 16.45
C PRO A 77 -9.55 1.60 17.47
N GLY A 78 -9.72 0.30 17.75
CA GLY A 78 -8.87 -0.46 18.67
C GLY A 78 -7.56 -0.96 18.05
N HIS A 79 -7.50 -1.07 16.73
CA HIS A 79 -6.34 -1.60 15.98
C HIS A 79 -6.08 -0.69 14.79
N LYS A 80 -5.41 0.44 15.03
CA LYS A 80 -5.24 1.54 14.06
C LYS A 80 -4.46 1.12 12.81
N GLU A 81 -3.66 0.07 12.92
CA GLU A 81 -2.94 -0.54 11.81
C GLU A 81 -3.88 -1.26 10.82
N MET A 82 -5.07 -1.68 11.27
CA MET A 82 -6.01 -2.43 10.45
C MET A 82 -6.93 -1.46 9.70
N ILE A 83 -6.78 -1.43 8.38
CA ILE A 83 -7.61 -0.64 7.47
C ILE A 83 -8.37 -1.54 6.48
N GLY A 84 -9.41 -1.00 5.87
CA GLY A 84 -10.25 -1.73 4.93
C GLY A 84 -11.14 -0.81 4.12
N SER A 85 -12.15 -1.40 3.51
CA SER A 85 -13.22 -0.72 2.79
C SER A 85 -14.55 -0.87 3.52
N GLN A 86 -15.59 -0.21 3.03
CA GLN A 86 -16.90 -0.24 3.67
C GLN A 86 -17.45 -1.68 3.74
N GLY A 87 -17.78 -2.11 4.96
CA GLY A 87 -18.29 -3.46 5.23
C GLY A 87 -17.22 -4.47 5.64
N ASP A 88 -15.94 -4.14 5.50
CA ASP A 88 -14.86 -4.95 6.05
C ASP A 88 -14.92 -5.00 7.58
N MET A 89 -14.29 -6.04 8.14
CA MET A 89 -14.32 -6.35 9.55
C MET A 89 -12.91 -6.47 10.11
N CYS A 90 -12.73 -6.08 11.37
CA CYS A 90 -11.44 -6.21 12.03
C CYS A 90 -11.30 -7.60 12.66
N PRO A 91 -10.37 -8.46 12.21
CA PRO A 91 -10.19 -9.81 12.77
C PRO A 91 -9.70 -9.77 14.23
N LYS A 92 -9.08 -8.67 14.67
CA LYS A 92 -8.58 -8.49 16.05
C LYS A 92 -9.66 -8.02 17.03
N CYS A 93 -10.82 -7.60 16.55
CA CYS A 93 -11.96 -7.18 17.38
C CYS A 93 -13.16 -8.11 17.18
N GLU A 94 -12.93 -9.42 17.18
CA GLU A 94 -13.98 -10.42 16.93
C GLU A 94 -14.79 -10.13 15.67
N TYR A 95 -14.17 -9.60 14.61
CA TYR A 95 -14.85 -9.20 13.37
C TYR A 95 -15.92 -8.12 13.56
N MET A 96 -15.65 -7.13 14.41
CA MET A 96 -16.37 -5.86 14.40
C MET A 96 -16.29 -5.21 13.01
N VAL A 97 -17.41 -4.67 12.52
CA VAL A 97 -17.46 -3.88 11.30
C VAL A 97 -16.59 -2.62 11.45
N MET A 98 -15.71 -2.40 10.48
CA MET A 98 -14.80 -1.26 10.44
C MET A 98 -15.56 0.02 10.09
N ILE A 99 -15.17 1.12 10.71
CA ILE A 99 -15.86 2.41 10.59
C ILE A 99 -15.02 3.42 9.80
N PRO A 100 -15.62 4.48 9.23
CA PRO A 100 -14.87 5.53 8.54
C PRO A 100 -13.75 6.09 9.43
N ILE A 101 -12.53 6.20 8.89
CA ILE A 101 -11.40 6.71 9.67
C ILE A 101 -11.50 8.23 9.75
N THR A 102 -11.82 8.75 10.93
CA THR A 102 -11.79 10.19 11.24
C THR A 102 -10.67 10.55 12.21
N TRP A 103 -9.98 9.56 12.79
CA TRP A 103 -8.83 9.76 13.68
C TRP A 103 -7.51 9.90 12.91
N ASP A 104 -6.50 10.51 13.53
CA ASP A 104 -5.17 10.60 12.94
C ASP A 104 -4.49 9.22 12.90
N ILE A 105 -3.91 8.91 11.74
CA ILE A 105 -3.13 7.70 11.45
C ILE A 105 -1.75 8.03 10.88
N THR A 106 -1.30 9.29 11.00
CA THR A 106 0.03 9.71 10.54
C THR A 106 1.10 8.84 11.17
N GLY A 107 1.93 8.22 10.33
CA GLY A 107 3.05 7.37 10.79
C GLY A 107 2.64 5.99 11.29
N VAL A 108 1.36 5.62 11.21
CA VAL A 108 0.92 4.24 11.43
C VAL A 108 1.26 3.41 10.19
N ASP A 109 1.92 2.27 10.39
CA ASP A 109 2.10 1.28 9.33
C ASP A 109 0.79 0.50 9.18
N THR A 110 0.07 0.75 8.09
CA THR A 110 -1.27 0.22 7.87
C THR A 110 -1.24 -1.03 6.99
N VAL A 111 -2.16 -1.94 7.27
CA VAL A 111 -2.40 -3.16 6.47
C VAL A 111 -3.87 -3.26 6.15
N ARG A 112 -4.18 -3.56 4.87
CA ARG A 112 -5.55 -3.88 4.47
C ARG A 112 -5.92 -5.25 5.00
N VAL A 113 -7.05 -5.37 5.69
CA VAL A 113 -7.50 -6.65 6.28
C VAL A 113 -7.68 -7.73 5.21
N THR A 114 -8.11 -7.37 4.01
CA THR A 114 -8.27 -8.27 2.86
C THR A 114 -6.95 -8.80 2.28
N ALA A 115 -5.81 -8.19 2.64
CA ALA A 115 -4.49 -8.67 2.26
C ALA A 115 -3.91 -9.69 3.27
N LEU A 116 -4.56 -9.91 4.41
CA LEU A 116 -4.12 -10.90 5.39
C LEU A 116 -4.53 -12.30 4.92
N ALA A 117 -3.59 -13.25 4.96
CA ALA A 117 -3.82 -14.61 4.49
C ALA A 117 -4.89 -15.37 5.28
N ASP A 118 -5.09 -15.00 6.54
CA ASP A 118 -6.03 -15.60 7.49
C ASP A 118 -7.33 -14.80 7.66
N TYR A 119 -7.56 -13.76 6.86
CA TYR A 119 -8.79 -12.97 6.94
C TYR A 119 -9.99 -13.76 6.42
N ASN A 120 -10.86 -14.17 7.34
CA ASN A 120 -12.05 -14.97 7.05
C ASN A 120 -13.25 -14.49 7.89
N PRO A 121 -13.90 -13.37 7.52
CA PRO A 121 -15.01 -12.81 8.28
C PRO A 121 -16.20 -13.78 8.38
N PRO A 122 -16.76 -14.02 9.58
CA PRO A 122 -17.88 -14.94 9.77
C PRO A 122 -19.13 -14.53 8.97
N ALA A 123 -19.74 -15.48 8.27
CA ALA A 123 -20.89 -15.22 7.39
C ALA A 123 -22.13 -14.71 8.14
N ASP A 124 -22.29 -15.09 9.42
CA ASP A 124 -23.34 -14.59 10.29
C ASP A 124 -23.18 -13.10 10.62
N LYS A 125 -21.94 -12.61 10.64
CA LYS A 125 -21.62 -11.19 10.87
C LYS A 125 -21.68 -10.34 9.60
N LEU A 126 -21.54 -10.95 8.42
CA LEU A 126 -21.61 -10.28 7.11
C LEU A 126 -23.01 -9.74 6.74
N LYS A 127 -24.04 -9.99 7.57
CA LYS A 127 -25.41 -9.56 7.30
C LYS A 127 -25.58 -8.07 7.61
N LYS A 128 -25.95 -7.32 6.56
CA LYS A 128 -26.32 -5.90 6.58
C LYS A 128 -27.63 -5.66 7.32
#